data_AF-A0A8C5DPR7-F1
#
_entry.id   AF-A0A8C5DPR7-F1
#
_cell.length_a   1.000
_cell.length_b   1.000
_cell.length_c   1.000
_cell.angle_alpha   90.00
_cell.angle_beta   90.00
_cell.angle_gamma   90.00
#
_symmetry.space_group_name_H-M   'P 1'
#
loop_
_entity.id
_entity.type
_entity.pdbx_description
1 polymer ?
#
loop_
_entity_poly.entity_id
_entity_poly.type
_entity_poly.pdbx_seq_one_letter_code
_entity_poly.pdbx_strand_id
1 'polypeptide(L)'
;MLLKAKLDSSNTQSLQMDHASLLKQFEHLDPHNQNTFEAKDLELLISTATKDLENYDAERHEEFKRYEMLKEHERREYLRGLDQEKREKEEKKMQELKEKHRQHPKVNAPGSVAQLREVWEETDGLDPQEFNPKTFFKLHDTNEDGVLDEQELEALFTKELEKVYDPKNEEDDMMEMEEERLRMREHIMKNVDANGDRLVSLDEFLKSTETKNFNSPKEWETLDAQPAYTEDELQRFEAELRDKEEELKRRAETLRQEQELLKERGKALEAQRKEYQQVITLTSKQSRGTKPLNVCCGIWVRRFNRSERNHVTLCFLPIGQQQKVLP
;
A
#
# COMPACT_ATOMS: atom_id res chain seq x y z
N MET A 1 9.45 -3.55 -2.61
CA MET A 1 10.54 -3.51 -3.62
C MET A 1 10.68 -4.76 -4.50
N LEU A 2 10.53 -5.99 -3.98
CA LEU A 2 10.58 -7.24 -4.79
C LEU A 2 9.56 -7.33 -5.94
N LEU A 3 8.42 -6.64 -5.82
CA LEU A 3 7.37 -6.60 -6.83
C LEU A 3 7.76 -5.79 -8.08
N LYS A 4 8.59 -4.74 -7.92
CA LYS A 4 9.04 -3.88 -9.04
C LYS A 4 10.07 -4.61 -9.91
N ALA A 5 11.01 -5.33 -9.28
CA ALA A 5 11.98 -6.18 -9.97
C ALA A 5 11.34 -7.33 -10.80
N LYS A 6 10.18 -7.83 -10.37
CA LYS A 6 9.46 -8.89 -11.07
C LYS A 6 8.67 -8.36 -12.28
N LEU A 7 8.14 -7.14 -12.20
CA LEU A 7 7.46 -6.49 -13.32
C LEU A 7 8.46 -6.18 -14.45
N ASP A 8 9.64 -5.66 -14.12
CA ASP A 8 10.70 -5.36 -15.10
C ASP A 8 11.30 -6.62 -15.74
N SER A 9 11.38 -7.73 -14.98
CA SER A 9 11.84 -9.03 -15.51
C SER A 9 10.92 -9.63 -16.58
N SER A 10 9.64 -9.28 -16.59
CA SER A 10 8.69 -9.81 -17.58
C SER A 10 8.84 -9.18 -18.98
N ASN A 11 9.52 -8.03 -19.08
CA ASN A 11 9.64 -7.26 -20.32
C ASN A 11 11.00 -7.40 -21.03
N THR A 12 11.97 -8.09 -20.41
CA THR A 12 13.34 -8.23 -20.96
C THR A 12 13.81 -9.69 -20.92
N GLN A 13 13.31 -10.51 -21.84
CA GLN A 13 14.04 -11.74 -22.18
C GLN A 13 15.32 -11.34 -22.93
N SER A 14 16.50 -11.67 -22.38
CA SER A 14 17.85 -11.65 -22.99
C SER A 14 18.81 -10.48 -22.71
N LEU A 15 19.06 -10.13 -21.44
CA LEU A 15 20.32 -9.45 -21.09
C LEU A 15 20.97 -10.13 -19.87
N GLN A 16 22.24 -10.52 -19.99
CA GLN A 16 23.07 -10.89 -18.86
C GLN A 16 23.09 -9.69 -17.91
N MET A 17 22.35 -9.77 -16.81
CA MET A 17 22.38 -8.74 -15.78
C MET A 17 23.79 -8.71 -15.20
N ASP A 18 24.50 -7.62 -15.42
CA ASP A 18 25.82 -7.40 -14.85
C ASP A 18 25.69 -7.41 -13.33
N HIS A 19 26.48 -8.26 -12.66
CA HIS A 19 26.45 -8.40 -11.21
C HIS A 19 26.73 -7.05 -10.52
N ALA A 20 27.55 -6.19 -11.13
CA ALA A 20 27.79 -4.84 -10.65
C ALA A 20 26.55 -3.94 -10.78
N SER A 21 25.70 -4.15 -11.81
CA SER A 21 24.44 -3.41 -11.98
C SER A 21 23.35 -3.88 -11.01
N LEU A 22 23.35 -5.17 -10.64
CA LEU A 22 22.51 -5.73 -9.57
C LEU A 22 22.93 -5.21 -8.20
N LEU A 23 24.23 -5.15 -7.91
CA LEU A 23 24.76 -4.59 -6.67
C LEU A 23 24.46 -3.09 -6.54
N LYS A 24 24.45 -2.36 -7.66
CA LYS A 24 24.02 -0.95 -7.69
C LYS A 24 22.53 -0.75 -7.34
N GLN A 25 21.71 -1.81 -7.35
CA GLN A 25 20.34 -1.76 -6.87
C GLN A 25 20.26 -1.84 -5.34
N PHE A 26 21.31 -2.29 -4.67
CA PHE A 26 21.42 -2.30 -3.21
C PHE A 26 22.19 -1.07 -2.77
N GLU A 27 21.48 0.03 -2.56
CA GLU A 27 22.06 1.31 -2.11
C GLU A 27 22.79 1.21 -0.76
N HIS A 28 22.60 0.11 -0.03
CA HIS A 28 23.13 -0.16 1.31
C HIS A 28 24.42 -1.00 1.38
N LEU A 29 25.08 -1.30 0.26
CA LEU A 29 26.35 -2.07 0.25
C LEU A 29 27.49 -1.25 -0.40
N ASP A 30 28.70 -1.30 0.17
CA ASP A 30 29.88 -0.64 -0.40
C ASP A 30 30.29 -1.34 -1.72
N PRO A 31 30.24 -0.64 -2.87
CA PRO A 31 30.62 -1.21 -4.16
C PRO A 31 32.09 -1.67 -4.21
N HIS A 32 32.94 -1.16 -3.33
CA HIS A 32 34.37 -1.46 -3.26
C HIS A 32 34.69 -2.74 -2.48
N ASN A 33 33.75 -3.25 -1.67
CA ASN A 33 33.94 -4.46 -0.88
C ASN A 33 32.80 -5.47 -1.05
N GLN A 34 32.88 -6.24 -2.13
CA GLN A 34 31.77 -7.09 -2.58
C GLN A 34 31.65 -8.42 -1.81
N ASN A 35 32.64 -8.79 -0.99
CA ASN A 35 32.77 -10.14 -0.45
C ASN A 35 32.70 -10.24 1.08
N THR A 36 32.65 -9.11 1.80
CA THR A 36 32.58 -9.08 3.26
C THR A 36 31.74 -7.89 3.71
N PHE A 37 30.89 -8.10 4.73
CA PHE A 37 30.15 -7.04 5.38
C PHE A 37 31.02 -6.38 6.45
N GLU A 38 31.38 -5.12 6.24
CA GLU A 38 32.19 -4.30 7.14
C GLU A 38 31.35 -3.28 7.89
N ALA A 39 31.97 -2.58 8.86
CA ALA A 39 31.29 -1.52 9.62
C ALA A 39 30.70 -0.42 8.73
N LYS A 40 31.33 -0.14 7.58
CA LYS A 40 30.82 0.83 6.60
C LYS A 40 29.52 0.38 5.93
N ASP A 41 29.38 -0.93 5.67
CA ASP A 41 28.15 -1.48 5.11
C ASP A 41 27.00 -1.37 6.13
N LEU A 42 27.31 -1.53 7.42
CA LEU A 42 26.33 -1.32 8.49
C LEU A 42 25.89 0.14 8.58
N GLU A 43 26.82 1.10 8.55
CA GLU A 43 26.49 2.53 8.54
C GLU A 43 25.64 2.89 7.32
N LEU A 44 25.98 2.37 6.14
CA LEU A 44 25.25 2.61 4.91
C LEU A 44 23.85 1.98 4.94
N LEU A 45 23.70 0.78 5.52
CA LEU A 45 22.42 0.13 5.73
C LEU A 45 21.51 0.93 6.66
N ILE A 46 22.02 1.40 7.80
CA ILE A 46 21.26 2.22 8.73
C ILE A 46 20.84 3.52 8.03
N SER A 47 21.77 4.22 7.39
CA SER A 47 21.46 5.46 6.67
C SER A 47 20.44 5.28 5.54
N THR A 48 20.53 4.18 4.79
CA THR A 48 19.58 3.87 3.71
C THR A 48 18.21 3.53 4.29
N ALA A 49 18.14 2.74 5.35
CA ALA A 49 16.89 2.39 6.02
C ALA A 49 16.19 3.63 6.61
N THR A 50 16.94 4.50 7.30
CA THR A 50 16.42 5.78 7.81
C THR A 50 15.84 6.63 6.69
N LYS A 51 16.56 6.77 5.57
CA LYS A 51 16.11 7.53 4.40
C LYS A 51 14.89 6.90 3.74
N ASP A 52 14.82 5.58 3.65
CA ASP A 52 13.65 4.87 3.11
C ASP A 52 12.39 5.13 3.95
N LEU A 53 12.54 5.14 5.28
CA LEU A 53 11.45 5.51 6.18
C LEU A 53 11.06 6.99 6.03
N GLU A 54 12.02 7.90 5.84
CA GLU A 54 11.72 9.34 5.62
C GLU A 54 10.96 9.55 4.31
N ASN A 55 11.34 8.80 3.26
CA ASN A 55 10.61 8.82 2.00
C ASN A 55 9.20 8.24 2.17
N TYR A 56 9.04 7.19 2.97
CA TYR A 56 7.72 6.61 3.26
C TYR A 56 6.81 7.64 3.93
N ASP A 57 7.33 8.37 4.91
CA ASP A 57 6.58 9.45 5.58
C ASP A 57 6.21 10.57 4.60
N ALA A 58 7.17 11.00 3.78
CA ALA A 58 6.94 12.02 2.76
C ALA A 58 5.89 11.59 1.71
N GLU A 59 5.94 10.34 1.24
CA GLU A 59 4.93 9.77 0.35
C GLU A 59 3.56 9.76 1.01
N ARG A 60 3.50 9.45 2.31
CA ARG A 60 2.26 9.44 3.08
C ARG A 60 1.64 10.84 3.21
N HIS A 61 2.45 11.87 3.47
CA HIS A 61 2.03 13.28 3.44
C HIS A 61 1.45 13.69 2.07
N GLU A 62 2.09 13.24 0.98
CA GLU A 62 1.60 13.50 -0.37
C GLU A 62 0.27 12.78 -0.66
N GLU A 63 0.12 11.53 -0.20
CA GLU A 63 -1.12 10.77 -0.29
C GLU A 63 -2.25 11.44 0.49
N PHE A 64 -2.00 11.87 1.72
CA PHE A 64 -2.96 12.62 2.52
C PHE A 64 -3.37 13.94 1.84
N LYS A 65 -2.40 14.70 1.30
CA LYS A 65 -2.69 15.90 0.53
C LYS A 65 -3.60 15.60 -0.67
N ARG A 66 -3.35 14.51 -1.40
CA ARG A 66 -4.21 14.09 -2.53
C ARG A 66 -5.60 13.67 -2.07
N TYR A 67 -5.69 12.99 -0.94
CA TYR A 67 -6.96 12.60 -0.32
C TYR A 67 -7.81 13.83 0.01
N GLU A 68 -7.23 14.82 0.67
CA GLU A 68 -7.89 16.07 1.02
C GLU A 68 -8.34 16.88 -0.21
N MET A 69 -7.51 16.92 -1.27
CA MET A 69 -7.89 17.53 -2.55
C MET A 69 -9.03 16.77 -3.25
N LEU A 70 -9.03 15.43 -3.20
CA LEU A 70 -10.09 14.61 -3.79
C LEU A 70 -11.42 14.81 -3.05
N LYS A 71 -11.40 14.80 -1.72
CA LYS A 71 -12.55 15.06 -0.85
C LYS A 71 -13.19 16.41 -1.17
N GLU A 72 -12.39 17.47 -1.31
CA GLU A 72 -12.87 18.79 -1.72
C GLU A 72 -13.40 18.82 -3.15
N HIS A 73 -12.73 18.15 -4.10
CA HIS A 73 -13.20 18.07 -5.47
C HIS A 73 -14.58 17.40 -5.56
N GLU A 74 -14.76 16.25 -4.90
CA GLU A 74 -16.05 15.55 -4.82
C GLU A 74 -17.13 16.43 -4.18
N ARG A 75 -16.78 17.18 -3.12
CA ARG A 75 -17.68 18.16 -2.50
C ARG A 75 -18.12 19.22 -3.51
N ARG A 76 -17.20 19.78 -4.30
CA ARG A 76 -17.49 20.80 -5.32
C ARG A 76 -18.37 20.26 -6.45
N GLU A 77 -18.09 19.06 -6.94
CA GLU A 77 -18.91 18.38 -7.95
C GLU A 77 -20.33 18.08 -7.42
N TYR A 78 -20.43 17.57 -6.19
CA TYR A 78 -21.71 17.31 -5.53
C TYR A 78 -22.56 18.57 -5.42
N LEU A 79 -22.01 19.67 -4.92
CA LEU A 79 -22.71 20.95 -4.79
C LEU A 79 -23.10 21.55 -6.14
N ARG A 80 -22.31 21.31 -7.19
CA ARG A 80 -22.61 21.77 -8.56
C ARG A 80 -23.86 21.11 -9.12
N GLY A 81 -24.08 19.83 -8.81
CA GLY A 81 -25.25 19.06 -9.26
C GLY A 81 -26.57 19.40 -8.54
N LEU A 82 -26.53 20.16 -7.45
CA LEU A 82 -27.70 20.50 -6.64
C LEU A 82 -28.38 21.82 -7.04
N ASP A 83 -29.69 21.90 -6.76
CA ASP A 83 -30.48 23.13 -6.81
C ASP A 83 -30.02 24.14 -5.73
N GLN A 84 -30.29 25.43 -5.92
CA GLN A 84 -29.82 26.50 -5.03
C GLN A 84 -30.23 26.29 -3.55
N GLU A 85 -31.50 25.99 -3.27
CA GLU A 85 -32.00 25.79 -1.90
C GLU A 85 -31.34 24.59 -1.22
N LYS A 86 -31.14 23.49 -1.97
CA LYS A 86 -30.46 22.30 -1.46
C LYS A 86 -28.98 22.57 -1.22
N ARG A 87 -28.32 23.30 -2.13
CA ARG A 87 -26.91 23.69 -2.00
C ARG A 87 -26.66 24.46 -0.72
N GLU A 88 -27.47 25.48 -0.43
CA GLU A 88 -27.34 26.28 0.79
C GLU A 88 -27.56 25.43 2.06
N LYS A 89 -28.51 24.49 2.02
CA LYS A 89 -28.76 23.58 3.15
C LYS A 89 -27.58 22.63 3.40
N GLU A 90 -27.01 22.05 2.35
CA GLU A 90 -25.86 21.15 2.46
C GLU A 90 -24.59 21.89 2.91
N GLU A 91 -24.34 23.10 2.38
CA GLU A 91 -23.25 23.98 2.84
C GLU A 91 -23.37 24.29 4.33
N LYS A 92 -24.59 24.61 4.79
CA LYS A 92 -24.84 24.84 6.20
C LYS A 92 -24.61 23.58 7.04
N LYS A 93 -25.08 22.41 6.60
CA LYS A 93 -24.83 21.13 7.29
C LYS A 93 -23.32 20.87 7.41
N MET A 94 -22.57 21.04 6.33
CA MET A 94 -21.11 20.85 6.34
C MET A 94 -20.40 21.81 7.29
N GLN A 95 -20.84 23.08 7.33
CA GLN A 95 -20.28 24.04 8.28
C GLN A 95 -20.60 23.66 9.74
N GLU A 96 -21.81 23.17 10.01
CA GLU A 96 -22.21 22.66 11.33
C GLU A 96 -21.37 21.45 11.74
N LEU A 97 -21.10 20.51 10.83
CA LEU A 97 -20.22 19.35 11.10
C LEU A 97 -18.77 19.79 11.37
N LYS A 98 -18.23 20.72 10.58
CA LYS A 98 -16.89 21.26 10.81
C LYS A 98 -16.77 21.96 12.15
N GLU A 99 -17.78 22.74 12.53
CA GLU A 99 -17.81 23.40 13.83
C GLU A 99 -17.96 22.40 14.98
N LYS A 100 -18.71 21.31 14.78
CA LYS A 100 -18.82 20.23 15.75
C LYS A 100 -17.47 19.53 15.96
N HIS A 101 -16.74 19.22 14.89
CA HIS A 101 -15.42 18.60 14.96
C HIS A 101 -14.41 19.49 15.73
N ARG A 102 -14.42 20.81 15.47
CA ARG A 102 -13.58 21.79 16.18
C ARG A 102 -13.86 21.87 17.69
N GLN A 103 -15.04 21.43 18.13
CA GLN A 103 -15.42 21.43 19.53
C GLN A 103 -14.97 20.14 20.21
N HIS A 104 -13.67 20.03 20.42
CA HIS A 104 -13.05 18.92 21.15
C HIS A 104 -12.39 19.39 22.46
N PRO A 105 -12.17 18.48 23.44
CA PRO A 105 -11.31 18.75 24.57
C PRO A 105 -9.91 19.15 24.12
N LYS A 106 -9.18 19.87 24.99
CA LYS A 106 -7.82 20.32 24.68
C LYS A 106 -6.89 19.14 24.48
N VAL A 107 -6.08 19.25 23.42
CA VAL A 107 -5.06 18.26 23.07
C VAL A 107 -3.70 18.78 23.54
N ASN A 108 -3.00 17.96 24.32
CA ASN A 108 -1.68 18.31 24.79
C ASN A 108 -0.66 18.16 23.66
N ALA A 109 0.40 18.97 23.68
CA ALA A 109 1.51 18.77 22.74
C ALA A 109 2.18 17.41 22.98
N PRO A 110 2.57 16.68 21.91
CA PRO A 110 3.22 15.39 22.02
C PRO A 110 4.57 15.53 22.73
N GLY A 111 4.83 14.66 23.70
CA GLY A 111 6.03 14.69 24.54
C GLY A 111 6.00 15.72 25.67
N SER A 112 4.89 16.42 25.88
CA SER A 112 4.75 17.35 27.01
C SER A 112 4.53 16.64 28.35
N VAL A 113 4.88 17.27 29.48
CA VAL A 113 4.61 16.72 30.83
C VAL A 113 3.14 16.33 31.00
N ALA A 114 2.23 17.19 30.50
CA ALA A 114 0.80 16.98 30.64
C ALA A 114 0.35 15.71 29.93
N GLN A 115 0.77 15.53 28.67
CA GLN A 115 0.48 14.33 27.88
C GLN A 115 1.03 13.07 28.54
N LEU A 116 2.30 13.06 28.95
CA LEU A 116 2.91 11.88 29.57
C LEU A 116 2.28 11.51 30.92
N ARG A 117 1.87 12.51 31.71
CA ARG A 117 1.15 12.27 32.97
C ARG A 117 -0.25 11.74 32.75
N GLU A 118 -0.93 12.21 31.70
CA GLU A 118 -2.25 11.73 31.34
C GLU A 118 -2.19 10.26 30.91
N VAL A 119 -1.22 9.89 30.07
CA VAL A 119 -0.99 8.48 29.72
C VAL A 119 -0.68 7.64 30.97
N TRP A 120 0.17 8.14 31.87
CA TRP A 120 0.50 7.48 33.13
C TRP A 120 -0.72 7.26 34.05
N GLU A 121 -1.66 8.20 34.08
CA GLU A 121 -2.87 8.08 34.88
C GLU A 121 -3.93 7.19 34.21
N GLU A 122 -4.23 7.48 32.94
CA GLU A 122 -5.39 6.90 32.25
C GLU A 122 -5.09 5.55 31.58
N THR A 123 -3.91 5.41 30.99
CA THR A 123 -3.50 4.18 30.29
C THR A 123 -2.84 3.21 31.27
N ASP A 124 -1.89 3.69 32.08
CA ASP A 124 -1.13 2.84 32.99
C ASP A 124 -1.84 2.62 34.34
N GLY A 125 -2.81 3.47 34.70
CA GLY A 125 -3.55 3.36 35.96
C GLY A 125 -2.72 3.68 37.20
N LEU A 126 -1.67 4.50 37.05
CA LEU A 126 -0.72 4.84 38.11
C LEU A 126 -1.02 6.22 38.71
N ASP A 127 -0.57 6.47 39.94
CA ASP A 127 -0.82 7.75 40.62
C ASP A 127 -0.07 8.91 39.92
N PRO A 128 -0.76 9.99 39.51
CA PRO A 128 -0.14 11.16 38.91
C PRO A 128 0.96 11.82 39.76
N GLN A 129 0.88 11.70 41.09
CA GLN A 129 1.87 12.28 42.01
C GLN A 129 3.20 11.50 42.02
N GLU A 130 3.18 10.24 41.60
CA GLU A 130 4.35 9.36 41.55
C GLU A 130 5.00 9.33 40.15
N PHE A 131 4.58 10.24 39.25
CA PHE A 131 5.11 10.29 37.89
C PHE A 131 6.64 10.35 37.88
N ASN A 132 7.25 9.35 37.24
CA ASN A 132 8.68 9.25 37.07
C ASN A 132 9.01 8.98 35.60
N PRO A 133 9.73 9.88 34.90
CA PRO A 133 9.99 9.75 33.47
C PRO A 133 10.80 8.49 33.13
N LYS A 134 11.69 8.04 34.02
CA LYS A 134 12.48 6.81 33.80
C LYS A 134 11.61 5.57 33.91
N THR A 135 10.66 5.54 34.85
CA THR A 135 9.70 4.43 34.96
C THR A 135 8.73 4.45 33.79
N PHE A 136 8.26 5.63 33.39
CA PHE A 136 7.40 5.82 32.23
C PHE A 136 8.04 5.26 30.96
N PHE A 137 9.31 5.61 30.69
CA PHE A 137 10.06 5.10 29.54
C PHE A 137 10.08 3.57 29.52
N LYS A 138 10.45 2.95 30.64
CA LYS A 138 10.54 1.49 30.76
C LYS A 138 9.21 0.76 30.63
N LEU A 139 8.10 1.44 30.93
CA LEU A 139 6.77 0.86 30.84
C LEU A 139 6.29 0.81 29.38
N HIS A 140 6.79 1.72 28.55
CA HIS A 140 6.38 1.86 27.15
C HIS A 140 7.40 1.30 26.16
N ASP A 141 8.63 1.03 26.61
CA ASP A 141 9.57 0.10 25.98
C ASP A 141 8.99 -1.32 26.08
N THR A 142 8.17 -1.68 25.10
CA THR A 142 7.32 -2.87 25.12
C THR A 142 8.13 -4.12 24.82
N ASN A 143 9.23 -3.96 24.08
CA ASN A 143 10.11 -5.06 23.68
C ASN A 143 11.37 -5.20 24.58
N GLU A 144 11.57 -4.29 25.54
CA GLU A 144 12.69 -4.21 26.48
C GLU A 144 14.08 -4.05 25.82
N ASP A 145 14.16 -3.39 24.66
CA ASP A 145 15.42 -3.16 23.94
C ASP A 145 16.16 -1.88 24.38
N GLY A 146 15.53 -1.07 25.25
CA GLY A 146 16.12 0.12 25.85
C GLY A 146 16.03 1.38 24.99
N VAL A 147 15.31 1.32 23.85
CA VAL A 147 14.95 2.47 23.03
C VAL A 147 13.43 2.51 22.84
N LEU A 148 12.89 3.65 22.43
CA LEU A 148 11.51 3.76 21.98
C LEU A 148 11.50 3.94 20.47
N ASP A 149 10.86 3.01 19.78
CA ASP A 149 10.66 3.11 18.34
C ASP A 149 9.42 3.94 17.97
N GLU A 150 9.17 4.09 16.68
CA GLU A 150 8.05 4.87 16.15
C GLU A 150 6.69 4.34 16.59
N GLN A 151 6.53 3.02 16.66
CA GLN A 151 5.27 2.39 17.00
C GLN A 151 4.97 2.58 18.48
N GLU A 152 6.01 2.46 19.32
CA GLU A 152 5.92 2.70 20.76
C GLU A 152 5.60 4.17 21.06
N LEU A 153 6.19 5.11 20.34
CA LEU A 153 5.85 6.54 20.44
C LEU A 153 4.43 6.82 19.96
N GLU A 154 4.04 6.29 18.81
CA GLU A 154 2.69 6.47 18.23
C GLU A 154 1.59 5.96 19.16
N ALA A 155 1.85 4.87 19.91
CA ALA A 155 0.92 4.33 20.89
C ALA A 155 0.57 5.36 21.98
N LEU A 156 1.54 6.19 22.40
CA LEU A 156 1.35 7.24 23.41
C LEU A 156 0.36 8.33 22.99
N PHE A 157 0.16 8.52 21.68
CA PHE A 157 -0.72 9.57 21.16
C PHE A 157 -2.18 9.15 21.09
N THR A 158 -2.47 7.85 21.22
CA THR A 158 -3.83 7.31 21.03
C THR A 158 -4.84 8.04 21.93
N LYS A 159 -4.53 8.25 23.20
CA LYS A 159 -5.41 8.95 24.15
C LYS A 159 -5.66 10.41 23.79
N GLU A 160 -4.63 11.10 23.30
CA GLU A 160 -4.75 12.49 22.86
C GLU A 160 -5.60 12.62 21.59
N LEU A 161 -5.43 11.70 20.64
CA LEU A 161 -6.18 11.68 19.39
C LEU A 161 -7.65 11.27 19.59
N GLU A 162 -7.93 10.37 20.53
CA GLU A 162 -9.30 9.96 20.91
C GLU A 162 -10.15 11.12 21.45
N LYS A 163 -9.54 12.23 21.88
CA LYS A 163 -10.26 13.45 22.27
C LYS A 163 -10.87 14.18 21.08
N VAL A 164 -10.24 14.08 19.91
CA VAL A 164 -10.60 14.83 18.70
C VAL A 164 -11.38 13.96 17.72
N TYR A 165 -11.01 12.69 17.60
CA TYR A 165 -11.52 11.79 16.57
C TYR A 165 -12.21 10.57 17.19
N ASP A 166 -13.51 10.40 16.94
CA ASP A 166 -14.28 9.18 17.26
C ASP A 166 -14.75 8.51 15.96
N PRO A 167 -14.39 7.25 15.69
CA PRO A 167 -14.86 6.50 14.53
C PRO A 167 -16.39 6.38 14.38
N LYS A 168 -17.16 6.68 15.45
CA LYS A 168 -18.63 6.65 15.45
C LYS A 168 -19.26 7.95 14.98
N ASN A 169 -18.51 9.04 14.94
CA ASN A 169 -18.97 10.35 14.51
C ASN A 169 -18.81 10.49 12.99
N GLU A 170 -19.76 11.14 12.32
CA GLU A 170 -19.71 11.30 10.85
C GLU A 170 -18.77 12.45 10.42
N GLU A 171 -18.52 13.38 11.34
CA GLU A 171 -17.63 14.52 11.12
C GLU A 171 -16.14 14.20 11.33
N ASP A 172 -15.83 13.09 12.00
CA ASP A 172 -14.46 12.74 12.37
C ASP A 172 -13.85 11.82 11.30
N ASP A 173 -12.79 12.28 10.66
CA ASP A 173 -12.11 11.53 9.60
C ASP A 173 -10.94 10.73 10.16
N MET A 174 -11.00 9.40 10.02
CA MET A 174 -9.96 8.50 10.51
C MET A 174 -8.64 8.61 9.72
N MET A 175 -8.69 9.09 8.48
CA MET A 175 -7.47 9.40 7.72
C MET A 175 -6.78 10.64 8.27
N GLU A 176 -7.55 11.66 8.67
CA GLU A 176 -7.00 12.86 9.33
C GLU A 176 -6.41 12.51 10.71
N MET A 177 -7.06 11.62 11.47
CA MET A 177 -6.52 11.12 12.75
C MET A 177 -5.13 10.48 12.58
N GLU A 178 -4.97 9.65 11.57
CA GLU A 178 -3.71 8.94 11.32
C GLU A 178 -2.62 9.87 10.80
N GLU A 179 -2.98 10.86 9.98
CA GLU A 179 -2.06 11.92 9.59
C GLU A 179 -1.62 12.75 10.80
N GLU A 180 -2.54 13.08 11.70
CA GLU A 180 -2.23 13.79 12.95
C GLU A 180 -1.27 13.00 13.83
N ARG A 181 -1.44 11.67 13.91
CA ARG A 181 -0.52 10.77 14.61
C ARG A 181 0.90 10.88 14.07
N LEU A 182 1.07 10.93 12.75
CA LEU A 182 2.38 11.08 12.12
C LEU A 182 3.00 12.44 12.41
N ARG A 183 2.21 13.52 12.33
CA ARG A 183 2.67 14.87 12.69
C ARG A 183 3.15 14.93 14.14
N MET A 184 2.45 14.26 15.05
CA MET A 184 2.88 14.14 16.45
C MET A 184 4.19 13.37 16.58
N ARG A 185 4.34 12.24 15.89
CA ARG A 185 5.57 11.45 15.88
C ARG A 185 6.75 12.25 15.34
N GLU A 186 6.60 12.88 14.17
CA GLU A 186 7.63 13.70 13.55
C GLU A 186 8.04 14.87 14.45
N HIS A 187 7.08 15.46 15.16
CA HIS A 187 7.36 16.48 16.15
C HIS A 187 8.26 15.95 17.28
N ILE A 188 7.99 14.76 17.80
CA ILE A 188 8.84 14.15 18.84
C ILE A 188 10.22 13.84 18.26
N MET A 189 10.30 13.10 17.15
CA MET A 189 11.58 12.71 16.56
C MET A 189 12.47 13.93 16.30
N LYS A 190 11.92 14.99 15.70
CA LYS A 190 12.67 16.22 15.42
C LYS A 190 13.21 16.94 16.67
N ASN A 191 12.54 16.80 17.82
CA ASN A 191 12.89 17.52 19.04
C ASN A 191 13.65 16.67 20.07
N VAL A 192 13.54 15.35 20.01
CA VAL A 192 14.05 14.42 21.02
C VAL A 192 15.17 13.54 20.48
N ASP A 193 15.03 12.99 19.27
CA ASP A 193 16.08 12.21 18.62
C ASP A 193 17.20 13.15 18.17
N ALA A 194 18.30 13.12 18.93
CA ALA A 194 19.43 14.02 18.71
C ALA A 194 20.44 13.47 17.70
N ASN A 195 20.46 12.15 17.51
CA ASN A 195 21.43 11.47 16.67
C ASN A 195 20.88 11.15 15.26
N GLY A 196 19.56 11.22 15.07
CA GLY A 196 18.86 11.02 13.80
C GLY A 196 18.72 9.56 13.39
N ASP A 197 18.77 8.62 14.34
CA ASP A 197 18.62 7.18 14.07
C ASP A 197 17.17 6.69 14.08
N ARG A 198 16.20 7.61 14.29
CA ARG A 198 14.75 7.33 14.40
C ARG A 198 14.38 6.43 15.57
N LEU A 199 15.24 6.39 16.60
CA LEU A 199 14.98 5.72 17.87
C LEU A 199 15.20 6.73 18.99
N VAL A 200 14.41 6.62 20.05
CA VAL A 200 14.57 7.50 21.23
C VAL A 200 15.18 6.72 22.36
N SER A 201 16.46 6.97 22.66
CA SER A 201 17.12 6.38 23.82
C SER A 201 16.61 6.97 25.13
N LEU A 202 16.79 6.23 26.24
CA LEU A 202 16.46 6.72 27.58
C LEU A 202 17.17 8.05 27.89
N ASP A 203 18.42 8.22 27.47
CA ASP A 203 19.20 9.44 27.73
C ASP A 203 18.65 10.64 26.95
N GLU A 204 18.23 10.45 25.70
CA GLU A 204 17.58 11.48 24.89
C GLU A 204 16.22 11.86 25.48
N PHE A 205 15.43 10.86 25.86
CA PHE A 205 14.15 11.08 26.53
C PHE A 205 14.30 11.87 27.83
N LEU A 206 15.24 11.49 28.70
CA LEU A 206 15.45 12.23 29.96
C LEU A 206 15.93 13.66 29.70
N LYS A 207 16.84 13.90 28.74
CA LYS A 207 17.27 15.26 28.37
C LYS A 207 16.13 16.11 27.82
N SER A 208 15.23 15.53 27.03
CA SER A 208 14.07 16.27 26.51
C SER A 208 13.15 16.69 27.65
N THR A 209 12.99 15.84 28.68
CA THR A 209 12.19 16.18 29.89
C THR A 209 12.78 17.33 30.72
N GLU A 210 14.09 17.55 30.64
CA GLU A 210 14.76 18.66 31.33
C GLU A 210 14.68 19.98 30.55
N THR A 211 14.31 19.93 29.27
CA THR A 211 14.32 21.09 28.37
C THR A 211 13.08 21.96 28.58
N LYS A 212 13.21 23.29 28.40
CA LYS A 212 12.10 24.25 28.61
C LYS A 212 10.85 23.97 27.76
N ASN A 213 11.00 23.33 26.60
CA ASN A 213 9.89 22.94 25.74
C ASN A 213 8.97 21.90 26.40
N PHE A 214 9.51 21.05 27.28
CA PHE A 214 8.76 20.06 28.06
C PHE A 214 7.72 20.68 28.99
N ASN A 215 8.01 21.88 29.51
CA ASN A 215 7.13 22.64 30.40
C ASN A 215 6.32 23.71 29.67
N SER A 216 6.38 23.75 28.33
CA SER A 216 5.60 24.72 27.56
C SER A 216 4.13 24.30 27.57
N PRO A 217 3.19 25.14 28.05
CA PRO A 217 1.76 24.85 28.02
C PRO A 217 1.17 25.04 26.60
N LYS A 218 1.98 24.90 25.55
CA LYS A 218 1.51 25.14 24.19
C LYS A 218 0.62 23.95 23.78
N GLU A 219 -0.63 24.26 23.49
CA GLU A 219 -1.62 23.30 23.00
C GLU A 219 -1.22 22.82 21.60
N TRP A 220 -1.59 21.57 21.27
CA TRP A 220 -1.36 21.04 19.93
C TRP A 220 -2.37 21.63 18.93
N GLU A 221 -1.86 22.15 17.83
CA GLU A 221 -2.67 22.70 16.74
C GLU A 221 -3.03 21.57 15.75
N THR A 222 -4.30 21.13 15.79
CA THR A 222 -4.84 20.09 14.91
C THR A 222 -4.81 20.51 13.43
N LEU A 223 -4.89 19.53 12.54
CA LEU A 223 -4.91 19.70 11.08
C LEU A 223 -5.93 20.74 10.60
N ASP A 224 -7.06 20.84 11.29
CA ASP A 224 -8.14 21.78 11.04
C ASP A 224 -7.73 23.27 10.97
N ALA A 225 -6.61 23.61 11.62
CA ALA A 225 -6.10 24.98 11.70
C ALA A 225 -5.38 25.43 10.41
N GLN A 226 -4.80 24.50 9.65
CA GLN A 226 -4.00 24.82 8.46
C GLN A 226 -4.41 23.95 7.27
N PRO A 227 -4.80 24.55 6.12
CA PRO A 227 -5.12 23.78 4.93
C PRO A 227 -3.94 22.91 4.47
N ALA A 228 -4.20 21.64 4.15
CA ALA A 228 -3.19 20.72 3.65
C ALA A 228 -2.66 21.11 2.25
N TYR A 229 -3.44 21.84 1.47
CA TYR A 229 -3.12 22.26 0.10
C TYR A 229 -3.55 23.71 -0.19
N THR A 230 -3.01 24.25 -1.28
CA THR A 230 -3.36 25.56 -1.83
C THR A 230 -4.40 25.44 -2.94
N GLU A 231 -5.18 26.50 -3.20
CA GLU A 231 -6.17 26.50 -4.28
C GLU A 231 -5.54 26.24 -5.66
N ASP A 232 -4.32 26.72 -5.90
CA ASP A 232 -3.58 26.47 -7.14
C ASP A 232 -3.21 24.99 -7.29
N GLU A 233 -2.87 24.29 -6.21
CA GLU A 233 -2.63 22.85 -6.21
C GLU A 233 -3.91 22.07 -6.50
N LEU A 234 -5.02 22.46 -5.87
CA LEU A 234 -6.33 21.83 -6.12
C LEU A 234 -6.73 21.97 -7.59
N GLN A 235 -6.60 23.16 -8.19
CA GLN A 235 -6.94 23.36 -9.60
C GLN A 235 -6.11 22.49 -10.55
N ARG A 236 -4.82 22.32 -10.25
CA ARG A 236 -3.94 21.40 -11.01
C ARG A 236 -4.38 19.96 -10.84
N PHE A 237 -4.71 19.57 -9.62
CA PHE A 237 -5.20 18.22 -9.32
C PHE A 237 -6.53 17.92 -10.04
N GLU A 238 -7.48 18.86 -10.02
CA GLU A 238 -8.74 18.72 -10.76
C GLU A 238 -8.52 18.63 -12.28
N ALA A 239 -7.51 19.33 -12.82
CA ALA A 239 -7.14 19.17 -14.23
C ALA A 239 -6.57 17.78 -14.52
N GLU A 240 -5.69 17.28 -13.66
CA GLU A 240 -5.15 15.92 -13.76
C GLU A 240 -6.25 14.86 -13.67
N LEU A 241 -7.25 15.04 -12.80
CA LEU A 241 -8.40 14.14 -12.69
C LEU A 241 -9.22 14.09 -13.98
N ARG A 242 -9.50 15.25 -14.60
CA ARG A 242 -10.21 15.31 -15.89
C ARG A 242 -9.44 14.60 -17.00
N ASP A 243 -8.13 14.84 -17.09
CA ASP A 243 -7.29 14.19 -18.10
C ASP A 243 -7.27 12.67 -17.92
N LYS A 244 -7.18 12.19 -16.67
CA LYS A 244 -7.25 10.76 -16.34
C LYS A 244 -8.62 10.16 -16.64
N GLU A 245 -9.71 10.87 -16.35
CA GLU A 245 -11.06 10.40 -16.68
C GLU A 245 -11.24 10.22 -18.18
N GLU A 246 -10.76 11.16 -18.99
CA GLU A 246 -10.78 11.04 -20.45
C GLU A 246 -9.94 9.87 -20.96
N GLU A 247 -8.74 9.66 -20.40
CA GLU A 247 -7.88 8.52 -20.75
C GLU A 247 -8.57 7.19 -20.42
N LEU A 248 -9.14 7.07 -19.21
CA LEU A 248 -9.86 5.87 -18.77
C LEU A 248 -11.09 5.61 -19.65
N LYS A 249 -11.81 6.66 -20.05
CA LYS A 249 -12.95 6.53 -20.96
C LYS A 249 -12.52 5.97 -22.32
N ARG A 250 -11.45 6.51 -22.92
CA ARG A 250 -10.90 5.98 -24.19
C ARG A 250 -10.47 4.52 -24.03
N ARG A 251 -9.79 4.18 -22.94
CA ARG A 251 -9.36 2.80 -22.65
C ARG A 251 -10.54 1.86 -22.42
N ALA A 252 -11.61 2.31 -21.77
CA ALA A 252 -12.82 1.53 -21.59
C ALA A 252 -13.52 1.25 -22.94
N GLU A 253 -13.55 2.23 -23.84
CA GLU A 253 -14.07 2.08 -25.20
C GLU A 253 -13.25 1.06 -26.01
N THR A 254 -11.91 1.12 -25.97
CA THR A 254 -11.06 0.14 -26.65
C THR A 254 -11.24 -1.26 -26.12
N LEU A 255 -11.28 -1.43 -24.79
CA LEU A 255 -11.49 -2.73 -24.16
C LEU A 255 -12.87 -3.31 -24.51
N ARG A 256 -13.90 -2.46 -24.61
CA ARG A 256 -15.22 -2.89 -25.04
C ARG A 256 -15.20 -3.43 -26.48
N GLN A 257 -14.53 -2.74 -27.39
CA GLN A 257 -14.37 -3.19 -28.78
C GLN A 257 -13.61 -4.52 -28.86
N GLU A 258 -12.51 -4.67 -28.11
CA GLU A 258 -11.77 -5.93 -28.02
C GLU A 258 -12.64 -7.06 -27.48
N GLN A 259 -13.45 -6.80 -26.45
CA GLN A 259 -14.36 -7.78 -25.89
C GLN A 259 -15.40 -8.25 -26.92
N GLU A 260 -15.94 -7.34 -27.73
CA GLU A 260 -16.88 -7.67 -28.80
C GLU A 260 -16.21 -8.52 -29.89
N LEU A 261 -15.01 -8.15 -30.34
CA LEU A 261 -14.24 -8.94 -31.31
C LEU A 261 -13.91 -10.35 -30.80
N LEU A 262 -13.52 -10.48 -29.53
CA LEU A 262 -13.27 -11.79 -28.91
C LEU A 262 -14.54 -12.63 -28.82
N LYS A 263 -15.69 -12.02 -28.52
CA LYS A 263 -17.00 -12.71 -28.52
C LYS A 263 -17.34 -13.24 -29.92
N GLU A 264 -17.11 -12.45 -30.97
CA GLU A 264 -17.33 -12.89 -32.36
C GLU A 264 -16.39 -14.02 -32.76
N ARG A 265 -15.10 -13.90 -32.45
CA ARG A 265 -14.11 -14.96 -32.67
C ARG A 265 -14.47 -16.24 -31.91
N GLY A 266 -14.97 -16.11 -30.68
CA GLY A 266 -15.46 -17.24 -29.88
C GLY A 266 -16.63 -17.97 -30.57
N LYS A 267 -17.62 -17.23 -31.09
CA LYS A 267 -18.74 -17.81 -31.86
C LYS A 267 -18.25 -18.53 -33.11
N ALA A 268 -17.30 -17.96 -33.84
CA ALA A 268 -16.73 -18.56 -35.04
C ALA A 268 -15.99 -19.87 -34.73
N LEU A 269 -15.17 -19.89 -33.67
CA LEU A 269 -14.49 -21.11 -33.22
C LEU A 269 -15.46 -22.19 -32.76
N GLU A 270 -16.55 -21.82 -32.08
CA GLU A 270 -17.59 -22.77 -31.67
C GLU A 270 -18.33 -23.36 -32.87
N ALA A 271 -18.65 -22.55 -33.88
CA ALA A 271 -19.22 -23.02 -35.14
C ALA A 271 -18.26 -23.99 -35.85
N GLN A 272 -16.98 -23.64 -35.97
CA GLN A 272 -15.96 -24.49 -36.56
C GLN A 272 -15.81 -25.83 -35.80
N ARG A 273 -15.85 -25.78 -34.45
CA ARG A 273 -15.85 -26.98 -33.61
C ARG A 273 -17.06 -27.88 -33.90
N LYS A 274 -18.26 -27.30 -34.03
CA LYS A 274 -19.48 -28.05 -34.37
C LYS A 274 -19.38 -28.70 -35.74
N GLU A 275 -18.85 -28.00 -36.74
CA GLU A 275 -18.61 -28.55 -38.08
C GLU A 275 -17.64 -29.74 -38.03
N TYR A 276 -16.50 -29.60 -37.37
CA TYR A 276 -15.56 -30.72 -37.20
C TYR A 276 -16.20 -31.91 -36.49
N GLN A 277 -16.98 -31.68 -35.43
CA GLN A 277 -17.70 -32.73 -34.71
C GLN A 277 -18.68 -33.49 -35.61
N GLN A 278 -19.40 -32.77 -36.49
CA GLN A 278 -20.33 -33.36 -37.45
C GLN A 278 -19.59 -34.23 -38.47
N VAL A 279 -18.48 -33.73 -39.04
CA VAL A 279 -17.65 -34.49 -39.99
C VAL A 279 -17.10 -35.76 -39.34
N ILE A 280 -16.54 -35.68 -38.12
CA ILE A 280 -16.06 -36.84 -37.37
C ILE A 280 -17.19 -37.87 -37.13
N THR A 281 -18.39 -37.39 -36.81
CA THR A 281 -19.55 -38.27 -36.59
C THR A 281 -19.97 -38.98 -37.88
N LEU A 282 -19.98 -38.27 -39.01
CA LEU A 282 -20.32 -38.81 -40.34
C LEU A 282 -19.28 -39.83 -40.81
N THR A 283 -17.98 -39.53 -40.69
CA THR A 283 -16.91 -40.46 -41.06
C THR A 283 -16.95 -41.73 -40.20
N SER A 284 -17.21 -41.62 -38.89
CA SER A 284 -17.35 -42.80 -38.02
C SER A 284 -18.59 -43.67 -38.34
N LYS A 285 -19.64 -43.08 -38.95
CA LYS A 285 -20.83 -43.81 -39.41
C LYS A 285 -20.57 -44.51 -40.76
N GLN A 286 -19.85 -43.86 -41.68
CA GLN A 286 -19.42 -44.49 -42.95
C GLN A 286 -18.48 -45.67 -42.73
N SER A 287 -17.53 -45.57 -41.79
CA SER A 287 -16.63 -46.67 -41.45
C SER A 287 -17.30 -47.87 -40.74
N ARG A 288 -18.55 -47.70 -40.26
CA ARG A 288 -19.36 -48.80 -39.70
C ARG A 288 -20.19 -49.55 -40.76
N GLY A 289 -20.23 -49.07 -42.01
CA GLY A 289 -20.97 -49.67 -43.12
C GLY A 289 -20.15 -50.53 -44.09
N THR A 290 -18.82 -50.52 -43.99
CA THR A 290 -17.92 -51.31 -44.84
C THR A 290 -17.28 -52.45 -44.05
N LYS A 291 -17.61 -53.71 -44.41
CA LYS A 291 -16.92 -54.92 -43.93
C LYS A 291 -15.41 -54.83 -44.28
N PRO A 292 -14.51 -55.39 -43.46
CA PRO A 292 -13.09 -55.44 -43.81
C PRO A 292 -12.91 -56.37 -45.02
N LEU A 293 -12.48 -55.82 -46.15
CA LEU A 293 -11.90 -56.61 -47.23
C LEU A 293 -10.47 -56.97 -46.81
N ASN A 294 -10.26 -58.25 -46.48
CA ASN A 294 -8.94 -58.86 -46.47
C ASN A 294 -8.32 -58.68 -47.86
N VAL A 295 -7.38 -57.75 -47.98
CA VAL A 295 -6.44 -57.72 -49.11
C VAL A 295 -5.07 -58.01 -48.53
N CYS A 296 -4.67 -59.27 -48.67
CA CYS A 296 -3.29 -59.69 -48.54
C CYS A 296 -2.56 -59.23 -49.82
N CYS A 297 -1.64 -58.28 -49.71
CA CYS A 297 -0.66 -58.03 -50.76
C CYS A 297 0.70 -57.73 -50.14
N GLY A 298 1.72 -58.40 -50.67
CA GLY A 298 3.04 -58.59 -50.07
C GLY A 298 3.93 -57.35 -49.99
N ILE A 299 4.71 -57.35 -48.91
CA ILE A 299 6.07 -56.81 -48.67
C ILE A 299 6.69 -55.96 -49.79
N TRP A 300 7.16 -54.75 -49.47
CA TRP A 300 8.56 -54.33 -49.70
C TRP A 300 8.97 -53.30 -48.63
N VAL A 301 9.70 -53.76 -47.62
CA VAL A 301 10.38 -52.91 -46.64
C VAL A 301 11.62 -52.32 -47.33
N ARG A 302 11.56 -51.04 -47.72
CA ARG A 302 12.79 -50.27 -47.94
C ARG A 302 13.23 -49.65 -46.62
N ARG A 303 14.24 -50.28 -46.05
CA ARG A 303 15.06 -49.78 -44.95
C ARG A 303 15.78 -48.52 -45.43
N PHE A 304 15.50 -47.36 -44.84
CA PHE A 304 16.41 -46.22 -44.86
C PHE A 304 16.63 -45.72 -43.43
N ASN A 305 17.90 -45.50 -43.14
CA ASN A 305 18.50 -45.38 -41.81
C ASN A 305 18.49 -43.90 -41.36
N ARG A 306 18.12 -43.69 -40.08
CA ARG A 306 18.72 -42.81 -39.05
C ARG A 306 18.94 -41.29 -39.29
N SER A 307 18.70 -40.53 -38.20
CA SER A 307 18.94 -39.09 -37.92
C SER A 307 17.73 -38.21 -38.24
N GLU A 308 17.05 -37.47 -37.34
CA GLU A 308 17.49 -36.73 -36.15
C GLU A 308 16.29 -36.42 -35.20
N ARG A 309 16.55 -36.50 -33.88
CA ARG A 309 16.02 -35.70 -32.75
C ARG A 309 14.79 -34.77 -32.94
N ASN A 310 13.72 -34.98 -32.16
CA ASN A 310 13.52 -34.33 -30.84
C ASN A 310 12.16 -34.70 -30.21
N HIS A 311 12.20 -35.15 -28.96
CA HIS A 311 11.07 -35.40 -28.07
C HIS A 311 10.52 -34.07 -27.51
N VAL A 312 9.21 -33.86 -27.56
CA VAL A 312 8.48 -33.07 -26.56
C VAL A 312 7.26 -33.88 -26.14
N THR A 313 7.34 -34.43 -24.94
CA THR A 313 6.27 -35.15 -24.26
C THR A 313 5.38 -34.12 -23.57
N LEU A 314 4.13 -33.95 -24.03
CA LEU A 314 3.11 -33.22 -23.28
C LEU A 314 2.47 -34.18 -22.26
N CYS A 315 2.85 -34.02 -20.99
CA CYS A 315 2.15 -34.64 -19.86
C CYS A 315 0.84 -33.88 -19.60
N PHE A 316 -0.30 -34.52 -19.86
CA PHE A 316 -1.60 -34.09 -19.33
C PHE A 316 -1.81 -34.73 -17.96
N LEU A 317 -1.86 -33.91 -16.91
CA LEU A 317 -2.34 -34.29 -15.57
C LEU A 317 -3.87 -34.38 -15.58
N PRO A 318 -4.48 -35.48 -15.08
CA PRO A 318 -5.92 -35.52 -14.85
C PRO A 318 -6.29 -34.89 -13.48
N ILE A 319 -7.40 -34.16 -13.51
CA ILE A 319 -8.04 -33.46 -12.38
C ILE A 319 -8.49 -34.47 -11.32
N GLY A 320 -8.06 -34.26 -10.07
CA GLY A 320 -8.35 -35.12 -8.92
C GLY A 320 -9.81 -35.07 -8.48
N GLN A 321 -10.38 -36.26 -8.28
CA GLN A 321 -11.65 -36.48 -7.60
C GLN A 321 -11.48 -36.39 -6.08
N GLN A 322 -12.50 -35.84 -5.43
CA GLN A 322 -12.68 -35.73 -3.99
C GLN A 322 -12.63 -37.10 -3.29
N GLN A 323 -11.95 -37.17 -2.14
CA GLN A 323 -12.15 -38.22 -1.15
C GLN A 323 -12.48 -37.59 0.20
N LYS A 324 -13.72 -37.81 0.64
CA LYS A 324 -14.16 -37.75 2.05
C LYS A 324 -13.74 -39.04 2.73
N VAL A 325 -13.07 -38.98 3.88
CA VAL A 325 -13.31 -39.90 5.00
C VAL A 325 -12.88 -39.22 6.31
N LEU A 326 -13.81 -39.08 7.25
CA LEU A 326 -13.66 -39.14 8.72
C LEU A 326 -15.04 -39.57 9.26
N PRO A 327 -15.13 -40.31 10.36
CA PRO A 327 -14.71 -39.84 11.68
C PRO A 327 -13.41 -40.42 12.21
#